data_AF-A0A645EP75-F1
#
_entry.id   AF-A0A645EP75-F1
#
_cell.length_a   1.000
_cell.length_b   1.000
_cell.length_c   1.000
_cell.angle_alpha   90.00
_cell.angle_beta   90.00
_cell.angle_gamma   90.00
#
_symmetry.space_group_name_H-M   'P 1'
#
loop_
_entity.id
_entity.type
_entity.pdbx_description
1 polymer ?
#
loop_
_entity_poly.entity_id
_entity_poly.type
_entity_poly.pdbx_seq_one_letter_code
_entity_poly.pdbx_strand_id
1 'polypeptide(L)'
;MLPKLMRKHPNLYGDMSAGSGCNAFTRDEEFAVKFIHEFQDRLMFGIDICSAPTMEAHGKLAQFLKKLLNEGKITSTVFDKLARENAKRLLNLN
;
A
#
# COMPACT_ATOMS: atom_id res chain seq x y z
N MET A 1 10.99 -11.20 7.30
CA MET A 1 11.70 -11.60 6.07
C MET A 1 11.62 -10.49 5.01
N LEU A 2 10.42 -10.05 4.64
CA LEU A 2 10.21 -9.01 3.61
C LEU A 2 10.98 -7.68 3.85
N PRO A 3 11.01 -7.06 5.05
CA PRO A 3 11.80 -5.84 5.27
C PRO A 3 13.30 -6.01 4.97
N LYS A 4 13.86 -7.19 5.26
CA LYS A 4 15.28 -7.48 4.98
C LYS A 4 15.55 -7.47 3.47
N LEU A 5 14.64 -8.04 2.67
CA LEU A 5 14.77 -8.06 1.21
C LEU A 5 14.63 -6.65 0.62
N MET A 6 13.64 -5.87 1.07
CA MET A 6 13.45 -4.51 0.58
C MET A 6 14.61 -3.57 0.97
N ARG A 7 15.26 -3.77 2.12
CA ARG A 7 16.50 -3.05 2.47
C ARG A 7 17.67 -3.43 1.57
N LYS A 8 17.80 -4.71 1.24
CA LYS A 8 18.91 -5.24 0.42
C LYS A 8 18.79 -4.88 -1.06
N HIS A 9 17.56 -4.78 -1.58
CA HIS A 9 17.29 -4.56 -2.99
C HIS A 9 16.52 -3.24 -3.20
N PRO A 10 17.23 -2.14 -3.54
CA PRO A 10 16.59 -0.83 -3.74
C PRO A 10 15.55 -0.82 -4.87
N ASN A 11 15.71 -1.69 -5.86
CA ASN A 11 14.81 -1.87 -6.99
C ASN A 11 13.66 -2.86 -6.72
N LEU A 12 13.50 -3.35 -5.49
CA LEU A 12 12.36 -4.19 -5.12
C LEU A 12 11.18 -3.30 -4.70
N TYR A 13 10.03 -3.54 -5.34
CA TYR A 13 8.77 -2.86 -5.09
C TYR A 13 7.74 -3.83 -4.51
N GLY A 14 6.76 -3.30 -3.79
CA GLY A 14 5.62 -4.06 -3.28
C GLY A 14 4.32 -3.47 -3.77
N ASP A 15 3.47 -4.29 -4.37
CA ASP A 15 2.07 -3.93 -4.56
C ASP A 15 1.26 -4.30 -3.31
N MET A 16 0.34 -3.42 -2.94
CA MET A 16 -0.65 -3.63 -1.90
C MET A 16 -1.95 -3.95 -2.62
N SER A 17 -2.16 -5.22 -2.91
CA SER A 17 -3.31 -5.70 -3.68
C SER A 17 -3.85 -7.02 -3.14
N ALA A 18 -4.97 -7.47 -3.70
CA ALA A 18 -5.64 -8.71 -3.34
C ALA A 18 -6.09 -8.79 -1.86
N GLY A 19 -6.75 -9.90 -1.52
CA GLY A 19 -7.08 -10.20 -0.13
C GLY A 19 -5.84 -10.45 0.74
N SER A 20 -4.76 -11.00 0.15
CA SER A 20 -3.52 -11.31 0.86
C SER A 20 -2.75 -10.05 1.26
N GLY A 21 -2.60 -9.07 0.37
CA GLY A 21 -2.00 -7.78 0.68
C GLY A 21 -2.84 -7.04 1.72
N CYS A 22 -4.17 -6.99 1.54
CA CYS A 22 -5.06 -6.40 2.54
C CYS A 22 -4.84 -7.03 3.93
N ASN A 23 -4.86 -8.35 4.05
CA ASN A 23 -4.68 -9.07 5.32
C ASN A 23 -3.26 -8.96 5.90
N ALA A 24 -2.25 -8.63 5.09
CA ALA A 24 -0.89 -8.37 5.57
C ALA A 24 -0.83 -7.04 6.33
N PHE A 25 -1.56 -6.02 5.86
CA PHE A 25 -1.57 -4.68 6.46
C PHE A 25 -2.63 -4.50 7.56
N THR A 26 -3.81 -5.10 7.42
CA THR A 26 -4.91 -4.86 8.38
C THR A 26 -4.82 -5.68 9.67
N ARG A 27 -3.99 -6.74 9.70
CA ARG A 27 -3.88 -7.64 10.86
C ARG A 27 -3.09 -7.04 12.02
N ASP A 28 -2.07 -6.27 11.70
CA ASP A 28 -1.22 -5.58 12.68
C ASP A 28 -0.96 -4.17 12.15
N GLU A 29 -1.74 -3.23 12.68
CA GLU A 29 -1.71 -1.85 12.25
C GLU A 29 -0.41 -1.14 12.63
N GLU A 30 0.18 -1.45 13.79
CA GLU A 30 1.42 -0.83 14.24
C GLU A 30 2.58 -1.24 13.33
N PHE A 31 2.65 -2.53 13.00
CA PHE A 31 3.60 -3.04 12.02
C PHE A 31 3.38 -2.42 10.64
N ALA A 32 2.12 -2.35 10.18
CA ALA A 32 1.76 -1.76 8.89
C ALA A 32 2.23 -0.31 8.78
N VAL A 33 1.99 0.51 9.81
CA VAL A 33 2.40 1.92 9.83
C VAL A 33 3.93 2.04 9.77
N LYS A 34 4.68 1.27 10.57
CA LYS A 34 6.15 1.26 10.52
C LYS A 34 6.67 0.86 9.14
N PHE A 35 6.08 -0.18 8.56
CA PHE A 35 6.46 -0.68 7.24
C PHE A 35 6.16 0.34 6.13
N ILE A 36 5.00 0.99 6.18
CA ILE A 36 4.63 2.05 5.24
C ILE A 36 5.64 3.20 5.35
N HIS A 37 5.94 3.71 6.54
CA HIS A 37 6.89 4.82 6.68
C HIS A 37 8.27 4.49 6.13
N GLU A 38 8.74 3.27 6.37
CA GLU A 38 10.06 2.82 5.91
C GLU A 38 10.13 2.61 4.39
N PHE A 39 9.06 2.08 3.77
CA PHE A 39 9.06 1.65 2.37
C PHE A 39 8.14 2.46 1.46
N GLN A 40 7.60 3.60 1.92
CA GLN A 40 6.58 4.41 1.25
C GLN A 40 6.87 4.73 -0.22
N ASP A 41 8.13 4.89 -0.63
CA ASP A 41 8.50 5.23 -2.03
C ASP A 41 8.50 4.02 -2.97
N ARG A 42 8.18 2.83 -2.46
CA ARG A 42 8.25 1.57 -3.21
C ARG A 42 6.99 0.71 -3.04
N LEU A 43 5.93 1.30 -2.50
CA LEU A 43 4.65 0.65 -2.28
C LEU A 43 3.58 1.29 -3.17
N MET A 44 2.71 0.47 -3.78
CA MET A 44 1.65 0.94 -4.67
C MET A 44 0.34 0.23 -4.34
N PHE A 45 -0.75 0.99 -4.26
CA PHE A 45 -2.09 0.44 -4.12
C PHE A 45 -2.55 -0.23 -5.43
N GLY A 46 -3.16 -1.41 -5.31
CA GLY A 46 -3.80 -2.14 -6.40
C GLY A 46 -5.05 -2.85 -5.91
N ILE A 47 -6.03 -3.05 -6.79
CA ILE A 47 -7.32 -3.65 -6.41
C ILE A 47 -7.37 -5.15 -6.72
N ASP A 48 -6.58 -5.62 -7.70
CA ASP A 48 -6.56 -7.03 -8.14
C ASP A 48 -7.95 -7.54 -8.60
N ILE A 49 -8.59 -6.78 -9.50
CA ILE A 49 -9.95 -7.06 -9.98
C ILE A 49 -9.90 -8.04 -11.16
N CYS A 50 -10.48 -9.23 -10.97
CA CYS A 50 -10.73 -10.21 -12.03
C CYS A 50 -12.22 -10.56 -12.20
N SER A 51 -13.11 -9.86 -11.49
CA SER A 51 -14.58 -10.02 -11.53
C SER A 51 -15.26 -8.69 -11.21
N ALA A 52 -16.59 -8.60 -11.36
CA ALA A 52 -17.31 -7.37 -11.01
C ALA A 52 -16.94 -6.88 -9.58
N PRO A 53 -16.54 -5.61 -9.42
CA PRO A 53 -16.02 -5.14 -8.16
C PRO A 53 -17.13 -5.01 -7.11
N THR A 54 -16.97 -5.70 -5.98
CA THR A 54 -17.76 -5.45 -4.76
C THR A 54 -16.94 -4.66 -3.75
N MET A 55 -17.61 -3.81 -2.97
CA MET A 55 -16.95 -3.01 -1.92
C MET A 55 -16.33 -3.89 -0.83
N GLU A 56 -16.94 -5.05 -0.55
CA GLU A 56 -16.43 -6.02 0.42
C GLU A 56 -15.10 -6.66 0.00
N ALA A 57 -14.96 -7.01 -1.28
CA ALA A 57 -13.76 -7.67 -1.79
C ALA A 57 -12.64 -6.68 -2.12
N HIS A 58 -12.98 -5.47 -2.57
CA HIS A 58 -12.02 -4.57 -3.22
C HIS A 58 -11.81 -3.23 -2.49
N GLY A 59 -12.72 -2.86 -1.58
CA GLY A 59 -12.69 -1.59 -0.88
C GLY A 59 -11.91 -1.59 0.43
N LYS A 60 -11.72 -2.76 1.05
CA LYS A 60 -11.16 -2.87 2.42
C LYS A 60 -9.79 -2.22 2.56
N LEU A 61 -8.88 -2.47 1.60
CA LEU A 61 -7.55 -1.86 1.65
C LEU A 61 -7.60 -0.34 1.45
N ALA A 62 -8.44 0.16 0.55
CA ALA A 62 -8.62 1.61 0.37
C ALA A 62 -9.19 2.28 1.63
N GLN A 63 -10.16 1.63 2.29
CA GLN A 63 -10.71 2.10 3.57
C GLN A 63 -9.66 2.11 4.67
N PHE A 64 -8.82 1.07 4.74
CA PHE A 64 -7.72 1.00 5.70
C PHE A 64 -6.72 2.16 5.51
N LEU A 65 -6.28 2.44 4.28
CA LEU A 65 -5.37 3.56 4.02
C LEU A 65 -6.00 4.91 4.37
N LYS A 66 -7.30 5.11 4.05
CA LYS A 66 -8.05 6.30 4.46
C LYS A 66 -8.16 6.43 5.98
N LYS A 67 -8.37 5.33 6.70
CA LYS A 67 -8.37 5.30 8.17
C LYS A 67 -7.02 5.77 8.71
N LEU A 68 -5.90 5.22 8.22
CA LEU A 68 -4.56 5.62 8.67
C LEU A 68 -4.29 7.12 8.43
N LEU A 69 -4.75 7.65 7.29
CA LEU A 69 -4.65 9.08 7.00
C LEU A 69 -5.48 9.91 7.98
N ASN A 70 -6.76 9.54 8.19
CA ASN A 70 -7.67 10.26 9.07
C ASN A 70 -7.22 10.25 10.54
N GLU A 71 -6.59 9.16 10.97
CA GLU A 71 -6.01 9.03 12.32
C GLU A 71 -4.62 9.68 12.45
N GLY A 72 -4.10 10.30 11.39
CA GLY A 72 -2.79 10.95 11.39
C GLY A 72 -1.59 9.99 11.48
N LYS A 73 -1.80 8.69 11.27
CA LYS A 73 -0.75 7.66 11.32
C LYS A 73 0.14 7.69 10.08
N ILE A 74 -0.39 8.18 8.97
CA ILE A 74 0.36 8.52 7.76
C ILE A 74 -0.02 9.94 7.31
N THR A 75 0.88 10.63 6.64
CA THR A 75 0.61 11.98 6.10
C THR A 75 -0.09 11.89 4.75
N SER A 76 -0.66 13.01 4.28
CA SER A 76 -1.19 13.11 2.92
C SER A 76 -0.13 12.79 1.86
N THR A 77 1.11 13.25 2.04
CA THR A 77 2.22 12.91 1.13
C THR A 77 2.49 11.40 1.07
N VAL A 78 2.48 10.71 2.20
CA VAL A 78 2.64 9.25 2.23
C VAL A 78 1.45 8.60 1.53
N PHE A 79 0.23 9.03 1.83
CA PHE A 79 -0.98 8.51 1.18
C PHE A 79 -0.93 8.66 -0.33
N ASP A 80 -0.55 9.83 -0.86
CA ASP A 80 -0.47 10.11 -2.29
C ASP A 80 0.58 9.23 -2.98
N LYS A 81 1.73 8.99 -2.32
CA LYS A 81 2.75 8.05 -2.81
C LYS A 81 2.18 6.66 -3.04
N LEU A 82 1.49 6.12 -2.02
CA LEU A 82 0.89 4.80 -2.07
C LEU A 82 -0.25 4.72 -3.09
N ALA A 83 -1.12 5.72 -3.10
CA ALA A 83 -2.34 5.74 -3.89
C ALA A 83 -2.09 5.98 -5.39
N ARG A 84 -1.03 6.72 -5.74
CA ARG A 84 -0.81 7.14 -7.14
C ARG A 84 0.65 7.40 -7.52
N GLU A 85 1.38 8.22 -6.76
CA GLU A 85 2.62 8.83 -7.27
C GLU A 85 3.72 7.80 -7.55
N ASN A 86 3.81 6.74 -6.75
CA ASN A 86 4.78 5.68 -7.02
C ASN A 86 4.47 4.92 -8.30
N ALA A 87 3.21 4.60 -8.54
CA ALA A 87 2.80 3.91 -9.76
C ALA A 87 3.04 4.80 -10.98
N LYS A 88 2.69 6.09 -10.91
CA LYS A 88 2.98 7.06 -11.96
C LYS A 88 4.47 7.12 -12.29
N ARG A 89 5.32 7.27 -11.27
CA ARG A 89 6.77 7.35 -11.44
C ARG A 89 7.37 6.05 -11.98
N LEU A 90 6.95 4.89 -11.46
CA LEU A 90 7.51 3.59 -11.85
C LEU A 90 7.08 3.18 -13.27
N LEU A 91 5.82 3.42 -13.61
CA LEU A 91 5.22 3.00 -14.89
C LEU A 91 5.24 4.11 -15.95
N ASN A 92 5.83 5.26 -15.63
CA ASN A 92 5.94 6.42 -16.51
C ASN A 92 4.57 6.89 -17.06
N LEU A 93 3.61 7.09 -16.15
CA LEU A 93 2.25 7.53 -16.48
C LEU A 93 2.13 9.05 -16.38
N ASN A 94 1.55 9.67 -17.41
CA ASN A 94 1.32 11.12 -17.51
C ASN A 94 0.17 11.58 -16.60
#